data_AF-A0A5K1G1B0-F1
#
_entry.id   AF-A0A5K1G1B0-F1
#
_cell.length_a   1.000
_cell.length_b   1.000
_cell.length_c   1.000
_cell.angle_alpha   90.00
_cell.angle_beta   90.00
_cell.angle_gamma   90.00
#
_symmetry.space_group_name_H-M   'P 1'
#
loop_
_entity.id
_entity.type
_entity.pdbx_description
1 polymer ?
#
loop_
_entity_poly.entity_id
_entity_poly.type
_entity_poly.pdbx_seq_one_letter_code
_entity_poly.pdbx_strand_id
1 'polypeptide(L)' 'FYMQCAQVNDDMQRHNELLSLVRQTPSEINAIVAKRRKDFTAEFFEHMHVVAESYYDNLEEQD' A
#
# COMPACT_ATOMS: atom_id res chain seq x y z
N PHE A 1 0.16 14.45 -20.90
CA PHE A 1 1.29 14.23 -19.99
C PHE A 1 1.01 14.68 -18.56
N TYR A 2 0.64 15.94 -18.28
CA TYR A 2 0.40 16.40 -16.89
C TYR A 2 -0.71 15.66 -16.12
N MET A 3 -1.81 15.26 -16.76
CA MET A 3 -2.91 14.56 -16.06
C MET A 3 -2.58 13.12 -15.67
N GLN A 4 -1.67 12.46 -16.41
CA GLN A 4 -1.36 11.05 -16.20
C GLN A 4 -0.42 10.85 -15.00
N CYS A 5 0.49 11.80 -14.74
CA CYS A 5 1.33 11.80 -13.53
C CYS A 5 0.53 12.15 -12.27
N ALA A 6 -0.52 12.99 -12.37
CA ALA A 6 -1.37 13.33 -11.24
C ALA A 6 -2.22 12.14 -10.76
N GLN A 7 -2.84 11.40 -11.68
CA GLN A 7 -3.58 10.18 -11.31
C GLN A 7 -2.69 9.12 -10.66
N VAL A 8 -1.47 8.92 -11.18
CA VAL A 8 -0.49 8.02 -10.57
C VAL A 8 -0.12 8.47 -9.15
N ASN A 9 0.06 9.78 -8.93
CA ASN A 9 0.32 10.30 -7.59
C ASN A 9 -0.85 10.08 -6.63
N ASP A 10 -2.09 10.30 -7.09
CA ASP A 10 -3.29 10.10 -6.27
C ASP A 10 -3.50 8.62 -5.91
N ASP A 11 -3.26 7.71 -6.85
CA ASP A 11 -3.38 6.27 -6.62
C ASP A 11 -2.30 5.74 -5.67
N MET A 12 -1.05 6.16 -5.87
CA MET A 12 0.05 5.87 -4.94
C MET A 12 -0.24 6.42 -3.53
N GLN A 13 -0.80 7.63 -3.44
CA GLN A 13 -1.17 8.21 -2.16
C GLN A 13 -2.27 7.40 -1.46
N ARG A 14 -3.33 7.01 -2.18
CA ARG A 14 -4.41 6.16 -1.64
C ARG A 14 -3.88 4.82 -1.15
N HIS A 15 -2.95 4.20 -1.89
CA HIS A 15 -2.33 2.95 -1.49
C HIS A 15 -1.47 3.11 -0.23
N ASN A 16 -0.69 4.19 -0.13
CA ASN A 16 0.10 4.49 1.07
C ASN A 16 -0.77 4.75 2.31
N GLU A 17 -1.88 5.48 2.16
CA GLU A 17 -2.84 5.73 3.24
C GLU A 17 -3.49 4.43 3.73
N LEU A 18 -3.89 3.55 2.81
CA LEU A 18 -4.48 2.26 3.15
C LEU A 18 -3.46 1.34 3.86
N LEU A 19 -2.21 1.29 3.36
CA LEU A 19 -1.12 0.56 4.01
C LEU A 19 -0.84 1.06 5.43
N SER A 20 -0.81 2.39 5.61
CA SER A 20 -0.60 3.01 6.91
C SER A 20 -1.69 2.63 7.91
N LEU A 21 -2.96 2.63 7.49
CA LEU A 21 -4.09 2.24 8.33
C LEU A 21 -4.00 0.78 8.77
N VAL A 22 -3.66 -0.12 7.84
CA VAL A 22 -3.47 -1.56 8.12
C VAL A 22 -2.31 -1.79 9.10
N ARG A 23 -1.20 -1.06 8.93
CA ARG A 23 -0.02 -1.15 9.83
C ARG A 23 -0.31 -0.62 11.24
N GLN A 24 -1.10 0.45 11.37
CA GLN A 24 -1.43 1.04 12.67
C GLN A 24 -2.45 0.21 13.45
N THR A 25 -3.34 -0.50 12.75
CA THR A 25 -4.46 -1.24 13.37
C THR A 25 -4.60 -2.67 12.82
N PRO A 26 -3.56 -3.52 12.96
CA PRO A 26 -3.57 -4.87 12.37
C PRO A 26 -4.68 -5.76 12.93
N SER A 27 -5.10 -5.56 14.18
CA SER A 27 -6.22 -6.28 14.80
C SER A 27 -7.58 -5.96 14.17
N GLU A 28 -7.71 -4.82 13.46
CA GLU A 28 -8.95 -4.37 12.83
C GLU A 28 -8.99 -4.63 11.32
N ILE A 29 -8.05 -5.43 10.78
CA ILE A 29 -7.92 -5.68 9.35
C ILE A 29 -9.24 -6.09 8.68
N ASN A 30 -10.02 -6.95 9.34
CA ASN A 30 -11.33 -7.39 8.84
C ASN A 30 -12.32 -6.23 8.69
N ALA A 31 -12.32 -5.29 9.64
CA ALA A 31 -13.18 -4.11 9.58
C ALA A 31 -12.71 -3.10 8.51
N ILE A 32 -11.40 -2.96 8.33
CA ILE A 32 -10.80 -2.12 7.29
C ILE A 32 -11.16 -2.66 5.90
N VAL A 33 -10.97 -3.97 5.67
CA VAL A 33 -11.34 -4.64 4.42
C VAL A 33 -12.83 -4.52 4.14
N ALA A 34 -13.68 -4.69 5.16
CA ALA A 34 -15.13 -4.54 5.00
C ALA A 34 -15.53 -3.12 4.57
N LYS A 35 -14.93 -2.07 5.15
CA LYS A 35 -15.24 -0.66 4.86
C LYS A 35 -14.65 -0.16 3.54
N ARG A 36 -13.48 -0.67 3.16
CA ARG A 36 -12.69 -0.19 2.01
C ARG A 36 -12.48 -1.26 0.94
N ARG A 37 -13.37 -2.24 0.83
CA ARG A 37 -13.23 -3.40 -0.10
C ARG A 37 -12.82 -3.01 -1.52
N LYS A 38 -13.37 -1.91 -2.04
CA LYS A 38 -13.07 -1.38 -3.39
C LYS A 38 -11.61 -0.92 -3.59
N ASP A 39 -10.91 -0.60 -2.51
CA ASP A 39 -9.54 -0.09 -2.52
C ASP A 39 -8.50 -1.23 -2.38
N PHE A 40 -8.95 -2.47 -2.11
CA PHE A 40 -8.12 -3.68 -2.14
C PHE A 40 -8.10 -4.26 -3.56
N THR A 41 -7.37 -3.59 -4.45
CA THR A 41 -7.19 -3.96 -5.85
C THR A 41 -5.92 -4.79 -6.04
N ALA A 42 -5.75 -5.42 -7.22
CA ALA A 42 -4.50 -6.10 -7.56
C ALA A 42 -3.29 -5.15 -7.48
N GLU A 43 -3.44 -3.92 -7.98
CA GLU A 43 -2.42 -2.85 -7.95
C GLU A 43 -2.02 -2.49 -6.51
N PHE A 44 -2.97 -2.48 -5.57
CA PHE A 44 -2.67 -2.25 -4.16
C PHE A 44 -1.77 -3.35 -3.58
N PHE A 45 -2.06 -4.62 -3.89
CA PHE A 45 -1.26 -5.75 -3.40
C PHE A 45 0.13 -5.80 -4.05
N GLU A 46 0.24 -5.42 -5.32
CA GLU A 46 1.53 -5.26 -6.02
C GLU A 46 2.37 -4.16 -5.37
N HIS A 47 1.79 -2.98 -5.11
CA HIS A 47 2.48 -1.90 -4.40
C HIS A 47 2.91 -2.32 -2.99
N MET A 48 2.04 -3.04 -2.26
CA MET A 48 2.38 -3.59 -0.95
C MET A 48 3.58 -4.55 -1.02
N HIS A 49 3.64 -5.40 -2.04
CA HIS A 49 4.72 -6.36 -2.23
C HIS A 49 6.04 -5.66 -2.48
N VAL A 50 6.09 -4.71 -3.41
CA VAL A 50 7.28 -3.88 -3.69
C VAL A 50 7.75 -3.14 -2.44
N VAL A 51 6.82 -2.55 -1.68
CA VAL A 51 7.15 -1.86 -0.42
C VAL A 51 7.72 -2.84 0.61
N ALA A 52 7.17 -4.05 0.72
CA ALA A 52 7.66 -5.07 1.64
C ALA A 52 9.05 -5.58 1.22
N GLU A 53 9.25 -5.94 -0.04
CA GLU A 53 10.54 -6.37 -0.59
C GLU A 53 11.61 -5.30 -0.34
N SER A 54 11.33 -4.04 -0.67
CA SER A 54 12.27 -2.96 -0.39
C SER A 54 12.61 -2.83 1.10
N TYR A 55 11.72 -3.21 2.02
CA TYR A 55 12.00 -3.19 3.45
C TYR A 55 12.85 -4.38 3.90
N TYR A 56 12.67 -5.57 3.30
CA TYR A 56 13.41 -6.79 3.63
C TYR A 56 14.77 -6.87 2.91
N ASP A 57 14.87 -6.44 1.66
CA ASP A 57 16.15 -6.36 0.93
C ASP A 57 17.11 -5.39 1.63
N ASN A 58 16.59 -4.29 2.20
CA ASN A 58 17.40 -3.37 3.03
C ASN A 58 17.85 -3.98 4.38
N LEU A 59 17.18 -5.02 4.87
CA LEU A 59 17.59 -5.74 6.09
C LEU A 59 18.62 -6.85 5.77
N GLU A 60 18.55 -7.47 4.59
CA GLU A 60 19.51 -8.49 4.15
C GLU A 60 20.86 -7.90 3.70
N GLU A 61 20.89 -6.63 3.23
CA GLU A 61 22.15 -5.94 2.91
C GLU A 61 22.92 -5.39 4.14
N GLN A 62 22.35 -5.50 5.35
CA GLN A 62 22.96 -4.98 6.60
C GLN A 62 23.59 -6.05 7.51
N ASP A 63 23.71 -7.31 7.08
CA ASP A 63 24.47 -8.37 7.79
C ASP A 63 25.87 -8.64 7.18
#